data_AF-A0A7S4UXP1-F1
#
_entry.id   AF-A0A7S4UXP1-F1
#
_cell.length_a   1.000
_cell.length_b   1.000
_cell.length_c   1.000
_cell.angle_alpha   90.00
_cell.angle_beta   90.00
_cell.angle_gamma   90.00
#
_symmetry.space_group_name_H-M   'P 1'
#
loop_
_entity.id
_entity.type
_entity.pdbx_description
1 polymer ?
#
loop_
_entity_poly.entity_id
_entity_poly.type
_entity_poly.pdbx_seq_one_letter_code
_entity_poly.pdbx_strand_id
1 'polypeptide(L)'
;ERVFDEIDWYGWFIDYYMEGGLMRDMFTNKITTPEHWNMLMVPTGYEMEQLSYDVVVGNKNVEPSYDPNCALITNGCEPVKVISAERLVDHDRGPAIGLEIAAAIDGKEGMDVISPEARHCIWRELIINKKGFKTFIDRPSEKDFTFVKSHLEKMVKELDRLIYKYSNVPFTTKPNAQVLVDILKEHRGLIIEDITAGRFRRQMKQRSSLAPNRFEGIN
;
A
#
# COMPACT_ATOMS: atom_id res chain seq x y z
N GLU A 1 -11.83 -12.11 2.90
CA GLU A 1 -12.06 -11.43 1.60
C GLU A 1 -11.56 -10.00 1.69
N ARG A 2 -12.21 -9.08 2.40
CA ARG A 2 -11.78 -7.67 2.55
C ARG A 2 -10.26 -7.40 2.73
N VAL A 3 -9.56 -8.15 3.60
CA VAL A 3 -8.10 -7.96 3.80
C VAL A 3 -7.29 -8.33 2.55
N PHE A 4 -7.71 -9.32 1.77
CA PHE A 4 -7.06 -9.66 0.50
C PHE A 4 -7.23 -8.51 -0.51
N ASP A 5 -8.44 -7.95 -0.61
CA ASP A 5 -8.73 -6.82 -1.50
C ASP A 5 -7.93 -5.58 -1.08
N GLU A 6 -7.79 -5.32 0.22
CA GLU A 6 -6.97 -4.23 0.73
C GLU A 6 -5.49 -4.39 0.35
N ILE A 7 -4.95 -5.62 0.36
CA ILE A 7 -3.57 -5.88 -0.10
C ILE A 7 -3.41 -5.53 -1.59
N ASP A 8 -4.35 -5.94 -2.42
CA ASP A 8 -4.35 -5.59 -3.86
C ASP A 8 -4.50 -4.08 -4.07
N TRP A 9 -5.35 -3.43 -3.27
CA TRP A 9 -5.58 -2.00 -3.34
C TRP A 9 -4.31 -1.18 -3.06
N TYR A 10 -3.51 -1.56 -2.05
CA TYR A 10 -2.25 -0.89 -1.77
C TYR A 10 -1.27 -0.98 -2.96
N GLY A 11 -1.16 -2.16 -3.58
CA GLY A 11 -0.32 -2.33 -4.76
C GLY A 11 -0.80 -1.52 -5.96
N TRP A 12 -2.12 -1.49 -6.18
CA TRP A 12 -2.74 -0.69 -7.24
C TRP A 12 -2.53 0.81 -7.05
N PHE A 13 -2.62 1.31 -5.82
CA PHE A 13 -2.38 2.73 -5.52
C PHE A 13 -0.92 3.12 -5.81
N ILE A 14 0.04 2.26 -5.47
CA ILE A 14 1.45 2.47 -5.82
C ILE A 14 1.62 2.51 -7.34
N ASP A 15 1.03 1.55 -8.06
CA ASP A 15 1.04 1.51 -9.53
C ASP A 15 0.49 2.80 -10.14
N TYR A 16 -0.67 3.26 -9.65
CA TYR A 16 -1.31 4.48 -10.12
C TYR A 16 -0.36 5.68 -10.09
N TYR A 17 0.27 5.99 -8.96
CA TYR A 17 1.16 7.16 -8.87
C TYR A 17 2.48 6.95 -9.63
N MET A 18 3.13 5.80 -9.45
CA MET A 18 4.44 5.55 -10.07
C MET A 18 4.38 5.49 -11.60
N GLU A 19 3.20 5.22 -12.17
CA GLU A 19 2.93 5.22 -13.61
C GLU A 19 2.19 6.48 -14.07
N GLY A 20 2.16 7.55 -13.27
CA GLY A 20 1.63 8.85 -13.70
C GLY A 20 0.12 8.87 -13.93
N GLY A 21 -0.63 8.05 -13.19
CA GLY A 21 -2.09 7.96 -13.26
C GLY A 21 -2.61 6.96 -14.28
N LEU A 22 -1.79 5.99 -14.70
CA LEU A 22 -2.19 4.95 -15.64
C LEU A 22 -3.37 4.15 -15.08
N MET A 23 -4.43 4.03 -15.88
CA MET A 23 -5.64 3.30 -15.51
C MET A 23 -5.40 1.80 -15.60
N ARG A 24 -5.36 1.15 -14.43
CA ARG A 24 -5.31 -0.30 -14.28
C ARG A 24 -6.49 -0.81 -13.49
N ASP A 25 -6.81 -2.08 -13.70
CA ASP A 25 -7.72 -2.81 -12.83
C ASP A 25 -7.02 -3.16 -11.51
N MET A 26 -7.72 -2.98 -10.39
CA MET A 26 -7.17 -3.13 -9.04
C MET A 26 -6.80 -4.58 -8.71
N PHE A 27 -7.57 -5.54 -9.20
CA PHE A 27 -7.39 -6.95 -8.83
C PHE A 27 -6.42 -7.69 -9.76
N THR A 28 -6.47 -7.42 -11.06
CA THR A 28 -5.64 -8.09 -12.06
C THR A 28 -4.39 -7.31 -12.45
N ASN A 29 -4.32 -6.01 -12.10
CA ASN A 29 -3.26 -5.07 -12.51
C ASN A 29 -3.11 -4.90 -14.04
N LYS A 30 -4.08 -5.39 -14.83
CA LYS A 30 -4.13 -5.19 -16.29
C LYS A 30 -4.49 -3.75 -16.62
N ILE A 31 -4.01 -3.26 -17.77
CA ILE A 31 -4.48 -1.97 -18.32
C ILE A 31 -5.99 -2.08 -18.56
N THR A 32 -6.73 -1.04 -18.21
CA THR A 32 -8.19 -1.07 -18.28
C THR A 32 -8.78 0.13 -19.02
N THR A 33 -10.07 0.07 -19.31
CA THR A 33 -10.77 1.15 -20.00
C THR A 33 -11.16 2.25 -19.01
N PRO A 34 -11.33 3.52 -19.45
CA PRO A 34 -11.81 4.59 -18.58
C PRO A 34 -13.17 4.29 -17.94
N GLU A 35 -14.05 3.59 -18.65
CA GLU A 35 -15.34 3.15 -18.13
C GLU A 35 -15.17 2.20 -16.93
N HIS A 36 -14.35 1.15 -17.08
CA HIS A 36 -14.11 0.21 -15.99
C HIS A 36 -13.39 0.88 -14.81
N TRP A 37 -12.41 1.74 -15.08
CA TRP A 37 -11.72 2.50 -14.05
C TRP A 37 -12.68 3.39 -13.24
N ASN A 38 -13.60 4.09 -13.91
CA ASN A 38 -14.63 4.89 -13.23
C ASN A 38 -15.55 4.03 -12.35
N MET A 39 -15.86 2.80 -12.75
CA MET A 39 -16.63 1.87 -11.90
C MET A 39 -15.86 1.51 -10.62
N LEU A 40 -14.55 1.23 -10.74
CA LEU A 40 -13.68 0.92 -9.60
C LEU A 40 -13.54 2.09 -8.62
N MET A 41 -13.64 3.34 -9.10
CA MET A 41 -13.60 4.55 -8.28
C MET A 41 -14.90 4.83 -7.51
N VAL A 42 -15.96 4.06 -7.76
CA VAL A 42 -17.25 4.19 -7.07
C VAL A 42 -17.53 2.91 -6.26
N PRO A 43 -16.87 2.75 -5.09
CA PRO A 43 -16.86 1.48 -4.35
C PRO A 43 -18.23 1.06 -3.78
N THR A 44 -19.21 1.96 -3.73
CA THR A 44 -20.58 1.65 -3.27
C THR A 44 -21.59 1.52 -4.42
N GLY A 45 -21.15 1.69 -5.66
CA GLY A 45 -22.03 1.73 -6.83
C GLY A 45 -22.25 0.37 -7.51
N TYR A 46 -21.39 -0.61 -7.23
CA TYR A 46 -21.32 -1.87 -7.96
C TYR A 46 -20.94 -3.02 -7.03
N GLU A 47 -21.50 -4.20 -7.30
CA GLU A 47 -21.09 -5.45 -6.67
C GLU A 47 -19.78 -5.96 -7.30
N MET A 48 -19.00 -6.75 -6.55
CA MET A 48 -17.70 -7.28 -6.97
C MET A 48 -17.76 -8.02 -8.32
N GLU A 49 -18.80 -8.81 -8.57
CA GLU A 49 -18.95 -9.55 -9.82
C GLU A 49 -19.15 -8.62 -11.03
N GLN A 50 -19.80 -7.47 -10.81
CA GLN A 50 -20.01 -6.44 -11.83
C GLN A 50 -18.73 -5.65 -12.13
N LEU A 51 -17.80 -5.60 -11.18
CA LEU A 51 -16.47 -5.00 -11.31
C LEU A 51 -15.43 -5.97 -11.86
N SER A 52 -15.80 -7.21 -12.20
CA SER A 52 -14.81 -8.15 -12.70
C SER A 52 -14.31 -7.73 -14.09
N TYR A 53 -12.98 -7.73 -14.25
CA TYR A 53 -12.31 -7.34 -15.48
C TYR A 53 -12.87 -8.08 -16.71
N ASP A 54 -13.12 -9.38 -16.57
CA ASP A 54 -13.59 -10.21 -17.67
C ASP A 54 -15.04 -9.90 -18.08
N VAL A 55 -15.86 -9.38 -17.16
CA VAL A 55 -17.25 -8.95 -17.45
C VAL A 55 -17.27 -7.60 -18.15
N VAL A 56 -16.49 -6.62 -17.66
CA VAL A 56 -16.54 -5.23 -18.19
C VAL A 56 -15.65 -5.07 -19.42
N VAL A 57 -14.42 -5.60 -19.37
CA VAL A 57 -13.42 -5.45 -20.44
C VAL A 57 -13.38 -6.70 -21.32
N GLY A 58 -13.39 -7.89 -20.70
CA GLY A 58 -13.26 -9.16 -21.40
C GLY A 58 -11.90 -9.32 -22.11
N ASN A 59 -11.93 -9.87 -23.32
CA ASN A 59 -10.72 -10.18 -24.12
C ASN A 59 -10.28 -9.04 -25.06
N LYS A 60 -10.74 -7.80 -24.83
CA LYS A 60 -10.37 -6.66 -25.67
C LYS A 60 -8.91 -6.31 -25.48
N ASN A 61 -8.23 -5.92 -26.56
CA ASN A 61 -6.94 -5.23 -26.45
C ASN A 61 -7.22 -3.79 -26.01
N VAL A 62 -6.64 -3.39 -24.89
CA VAL A 62 -6.87 -2.06 -24.30
C VAL A 62 -5.58 -1.25 -24.37
N GLU A 63 -5.68 -0.10 -25.04
CA GLU A 63 -4.57 0.85 -25.09
C GLU A 63 -4.40 1.60 -23.76
N PRO A 64 -3.17 1.98 -23.37
CA PRO A 64 -2.92 2.76 -22.17
C PRO A 64 -3.76 4.05 -22.13
N SER A 65 -4.44 4.30 -21.01
CA SER A 65 -5.16 5.55 -20.73
C SER A 65 -4.86 6.03 -19.31
N TYR A 66 -4.92 7.34 -19.08
CA TYR A 66 -4.50 7.97 -17.82
C TYR A 66 -5.64 8.80 -17.24
N ASP A 67 -5.71 8.90 -15.91
CA ASP A 67 -6.70 9.76 -15.22
C ASP A 67 -6.62 11.21 -15.77
N PRO A 68 -7.72 11.76 -16.32
CA PRO A 68 -7.76 13.14 -16.79
C PRO A 68 -7.36 14.18 -15.73
N ASN A 69 -7.58 13.89 -14.44
CA ASN A 69 -7.15 14.78 -13.36
C ASN A 69 -5.63 14.92 -13.29
N CYS A 70 -4.87 13.94 -13.77
CA CYS A 70 -3.41 14.02 -13.82
C CYS A 70 -2.90 15.07 -14.80
N ALA A 71 -3.68 15.41 -15.83
CA ALA A 71 -3.35 16.51 -16.74
C ALA A 71 -3.48 17.89 -16.08
N LEU A 72 -4.19 18.00 -14.95
CA LEU A 72 -4.34 19.23 -14.19
C LEU A 72 -3.17 19.49 -13.22
N ILE A 73 -2.30 18.49 -13.02
CA ILE A 73 -1.14 18.60 -12.14
C ILE A 73 0.06 19.08 -12.95
N THR A 74 0.68 20.19 -12.52
CA THR A 74 1.76 20.89 -13.26
C THR A 74 2.91 20.00 -13.72
N ASN A 75 3.20 18.91 -13.00
CA ASN A 75 4.27 17.96 -13.33
C ASN A 75 3.75 16.51 -13.52
N GLY A 76 2.45 16.37 -13.78
CA GLY A 76 1.78 15.07 -13.85
C GLY A 76 1.56 14.41 -12.47
N CYS A 77 1.04 13.18 -12.50
CA CYS A 77 0.69 12.41 -11.30
C CYS A 77 1.84 11.57 -10.72
N GLU A 78 3.06 11.69 -11.24
CA GLU A 78 4.18 10.96 -10.66
C GLU A 78 4.58 11.52 -9.30
N PRO A 79 4.96 10.68 -8.33
CA PRO A 79 5.34 11.17 -7.02
C PRO A 79 6.61 12.02 -7.12
N VAL A 80 6.56 13.20 -6.50
CA VAL A 80 7.75 14.07 -6.35
C VAL A 80 8.76 13.41 -5.42
N LYS A 81 8.28 12.71 -4.39
CA LYS A 81 9.12 12.04 -3.41
C LYS A 81 8.41 10.81 -2.85
N VAL A 82 9.17 9.74 -2.62
CA VAL A 82 8.72 8.55 -1.90
C VAL A 82 9.39 8.53 -0.52
N ILE A 83 8.61 8.34 0.53
CA ILE A 83 9.07 8.32 1.93
C ILE A 83 8.51 7.09 2.65
N SER A 84 9.21 6.62 3.68
CA SER A 84 8.70 5.59 4.60
C SER A 84 8.39 6.22 5.95
N ALA A 85 7.20 5.93 6.47
CA ALA A 85 6.79 6.38 7.80
C ALA A 85 7.63 5.71 8.90
N GLU A 86 8.00 4.44 8.70
CA GLU A 86 8.86 3.67 9.59
C GLU A 86 10.25 4.31 9.68
N ARG A 87 10.82 4.72 8.54
CA ARG A 87 12.10 5.45 8.49
C ARG A 87 11.99 6.86 9.08
N LEU A 88 10.82 7.51 9.03
CA LEU A 88 10.59 8.84 9.60
C LEU A 88 10.61 8.82 11.14
N VAL A 89 10.16 7.73 11.75
CA VAL A 89 10.08 7.58 13.23
C VAL A 89 11.32 6.94 13.83
N ASP A 90 12.20 6.41 12.99
CA ASP A 90 13.51 5.87 13.34
C ASP A 90 14.42 6.97 13.91
N HIS A 91 15.16 6.66 14.98
CA HIS A 91 15.98 7.65 15.68
C HIS A 91 17.15 8.16 14.83
N ASP A 92 17.72 7.30 14.00
CA ASP A 92 18.93 7.60 13.24
C ASP A 92 18.58 8.18 11.86
N ARG A 93 17.53 7.66 11.23
CA ARG A 93 17.11 8.04 9.87
C ARG A 93 16.04 9.14 9.85
N GLY A 94 15.21 9.21 10.89
CA GLY A 94 14.03 10.08 10.94
C GLY A 94 14.32 11.56 10.70
N PRO A 95 15.37 12.16 11.31
CA PRO A 95 15.73 13.54 11.05
C PRO A 95 15.98 13.85 9.56
N ALA A 96 16.68 12.95 8.86
CA ALA A 96 16.98 13.12 7.45
C ALA A 96 15.70 13.01 6.59
N ILE A 97 14.84 12.02 6.87
CA ILE A 97 13.54 11.91 6.20
C ILE A 97 12.67 13.16 6.42
N GLY A 98 12.68 13.72 7.63
CA GLY A 98 11.97 14.97 7.93
C GLY A 98 12.46 16.16 7.08
N LEU A 99 13.76 16.26 6.84
CA LEU A 99 14.33 17.27 5.94
C LEU A 99 13.93 17.05 4.48
N GLU A 100 13.90 15.79 4.04
CA GLU A 100 13.46 15.43 2.68
C GLU A 100 11.99 15.80 2.43
N ILE A 101 11.12 15.58 3.42
CA ILE A 101 9.71 16.01 3.36
C ILE A 101 9.64 17.53 3.23
N ALA A 102 10.33 18.25 4.13
CA ALA A 102 10.34 19.71 4.13
C ALA A 102 10.81 20.27 2.79
N ALA A 103 11.88 19.69 2.20
CA ALA A 103 12.39 20.09 0.90
C ALA A 103 11.40 19.82 -0.26
N ALA A 104 10.57 18.78 -0.16
CA ALA A 104 9.57 18.46 -1.19
C ALA A 104 8.39 19.44 -1.20
N ILE A 105 8.07 20.06 -0.06
CA ILE A 105 6.96 21.00 0.10
C ILE A 105 7.40 22.48 0.15
N ASP A 106 8.70 22.75 0.28
CA ASP A 106 9.23 24.12 0.35
C ASP A 106 8.90 24.92 -0.91
N GLY A 107 8.40 26.15 -0.71
CA GLY A 107 7.99 27.04 -1.79
C GLY A 107 6.76 26.58 -2.59
N LYS A 108 5.99 25.60 -2.11
CA LYS A 108 4.70 25.22 -2.72
C LYS A 108 3.58 26.15 -2.25
N GLU A 109 2.72 26.54 -3.17
CA GLU A 109 1.58 27.41 -2.87
C GLU A 109 0.69 26.79 -1.79
N GLY A 110 0.34 27.59 -0.78
CA GLY A 110 -0.50 27.16 0.35
C GLY A 110 0.21 26.31 1.40
N MET A 111 1.53 26.09 1.30
CA MET A 111 2.31 25.29 2.26
C MET A 111 3.42 26.12 2.89
N ASP A 112 3.27 26.46 4.17
CA ASP A 112 4.33 27.10 4.95
C ASP A 112 5.22 26.06 5.62
N VAL A 113 6.51 26.09 5.31
CA VAL A 113 7.50 25.17 5.89
C VAL A 113 8.27 25.87 6.99
N ILE A 114 8.38 25.21 8.15
CA ILE A 114 9.19 25.70 9.26
C ILE A 114 10.66 25.91 8.84
N SER A 115 11.31 26.89 9.46
CA SER A 115 12.68 27.26 9.09
C SER A 115 13.64 26.08 9.23
N PRO A 116 14.67 25.96 8.36
CA PRO A 116 15.59 24.83 8.34
C PRO A 116 16.21 24.51 9.72
N GLU A 117 16.52 25.53 10.49
CA GLU A 117 17.19 25.44 11.80
C GLU A 117 16.25 24.84 12.87
N ALA A 118 14.94 25.01 12.72
CA ALA A 118 13.95 24.49 13.65
C ALA A 118 13.54 23.04 13.34
N ARG A 119 13.75 22.55 12.11
CA ARG A 119 13.23 21.25 11.64
C ARG A 119 13.65 20.07 12.52
N HIS A 120 14.94 19.99 12.86
CA HIS A 120 15.45 18.90 13.71
C HIS A 120 14.90 18.97 15.14
N CYS A 121 14.81 20.19 15.71
CA CYS A 121 14.26 20.39 17.05
C CYS A 121 12.79 19.97 17.10
N ILE A 122 11.98 20.42 16.14
CA ILE A 122 10.57 20.06 16.04
C ILE A 122 10.38 18.57 15.83
N TRP A 123 11.18 17.92 14.96
CA TRP A 123 11.13 16.47 14.80
C TRP A 123 11.36 15.75 16.13
N ARG A 124 12.36 16.16 16.91
CA ARG A 124 12.63 15.57 18.24
C ARG A 124 11.46 15.78 19.20
N GLU A 125 10.89 16.99 19.25
CA GLU A 125 9.74 17.26 20.13
C GLU A 125 8.51 16.42 19.76
N LEU A 126 8.23 16.26 18.47
CA LEU A 126 7.06 15.53 17.98
C LEU A 126 7.24 14.01 18.06
N ILE A 127 8.38 13.49 17.61
CA ILE A 127 8.61 12.05 17.43
C ILE A 127 9.19 11.41 18.70
N ILE A 128 10.21 12.01 19.29
CA ILE A 128 10.90 11.46 20.48
C ILE A 128 10.15 11.82 21.76
N ASN A 129 9.86 13.11 21.94
CA ASN A 129 9.23 13.60 23.17
C ASN A 129 7.71 13.48 23.16
N LYS A 130 7.11 12.99 22.06
CA LYS A 130 5.66 12.78 21.90
C LYS A 130 4.81 13.99 22.27
N LYS A 131 5.31 15.21 22.00
CA LYS A 131 4.57 16.46 22.28
C LYS A 131 3.56 16.82 21.19
N GLY A 132 3.51 16.05 20.11
CA GLY A 132 2.52 16.20 19.06
C GLY A 132 1.14 15.66 19.44
N PHE A 133 0.18 15.79 18.52
CA PHE A 133 -1.08 15.05 18.62
C PHE A 133 -0.80 13.54 18.65
N LYS A 134 -1.67 12.77 19.32
CA LYS A 134 -1.58 11.31 19.29
C LYS A 134 -1.62 10.81 17.84
N THR A 135 -0.55 10.14 17.45
CA THR A 135 -0.34 9.53 16.14
C THR A 135 -0.59 8.03 16.18
N PHE A 136 -0.36 7.33 15.05
CA PHE A 136 -0.39 5.87 14.99
C PHE A 136 0.57 5.20 16.01
N ILE A 137 1.66 5.87 16.38
CA ILE A 137 2.66 5.40 17.34
C ILE A 137 2.12 5.44 18.79
N ASP A 138 1.18 6.35 19.05
CA ASP A 138 0.57 6.55 20.37
C ASP A 138 -0.68 5.71 20.56
N ARG A 139 -1.04 4.88 19.57
CA ARG A 139 -2.09 3.90 19.71
C ARG A 139 -1.64 2.88 20.76
N PRO A 140 -2.46 2.59 21.80
CA PRO A 140 -2.19 1.46 22.67
C PRO A 140 -2.01 0.23 21.78
N SER A 141 -1.03 -0.64 22.12
CA SER A 141 -0.69 -1.84 21.34
C SER A 141 -1.96 -2.38 20.71
N GLU A 142 -2.10 -2.19 19.38
CA GLU A 142 -3.33 -2.55 18.70
C GLU A 142 -3.62 -3.98 19.12
N LYS A 143 -4.85 -4.25 19.57
CA LYS A 143 -5.32 -5.60 19.85
C LYS A 143 -5.03 -6.41 18.59
N ASP A 144 -3.91 -7.09 18.58
CA ASP A 144 -3.51 -8.17 17.69
C ASP A 144 -4.30 -8.16 16.38
N PHE A 145 -3.98 -7.23 15.45
CA PHE A 145 -4.31 -7.42 14.04
C PHE A 145 -3.53 -8.65 13.57
N THR A 146 -4.05 -9.81 13.93
CA THR A 146 -3.40 -11.08 13.73
C THR A 146 -3.80 -11.58 12.37
N PHE A 147 -2.98 -11.22 11.39
CA PHE A 147 -3.06 -11.80 10.06
C PHE A 147 -2.96 -13.33 10.15
N VAL A 148 -3.75 -14.03 9.33
CA VAL A 148 -3.50 -15.45 9.09
C VAL A 148 -2.34 -15.58 8.09
N LYS A 149 -1.69 -16.74 8.07
CA LYS A 149 -0.54 -17.00 7.18
C LYS A 149 -0.81 -16.63 5.72
N SER A 150 -2.00 -16.93 5.21
CA SER A 150 -2.39 -16.64 3.82
C SER A 150 -2.48 -15.15 3.51
N HIS A 151 -2.80 -14.29 4.49
CA HIS A 151 -2.72 -12.83 4.29
C HIS A 151 -1.27 -12.39 4.12
N LEU A 152 -0.37 -12.86 5.00
CA LEU A 152 1.05 -12.52 4.92
C LEU A 152 1.68 -13.03 3.62
N GLU A 153 1.32 -14.24 3.18
CA GLU A 153 1.77 -14.79 1.89
C GLU A 153 1.26 -13.97 0.70
N LYS A 154 0.01 -13.48 0.74
CA LYS A 154 -0.50 -12.57 -0.29
C LYS A 154 0.23 -11.23 -0.28
N MET A 155 0.51 -10.66 0.90
CA MET A 155 1.31 -9.44 1.03
C MET A 155 2.70 -9.63 0.41
N VAL A 156 3.40 -10.71 0.75
CA VAL A 156 4.72 -11.03 0.16
C VAL A 156 4.64 -11.14 -1.35
N LYS A 157 3.61 -11.82 -1.88
CA LYS A 157 3.40 -11.95 -3.33
C LYS A 157 3.20 -10.58 -4.00
N GLU A 158 2.45 -9.68 -3.36
CA GLU A 158 2.21 -8.34 -3.87
C GLU A 158 3.47 -7.47 -3.83
N LEU A 159 4.22 -7.56 -2.73
CA LEU A 159 5.53 -6.91 -2.60
C LEU A 159 6.52 -7.43 -3.65
N ASP A 160 6.56 -8.75 -3.89
CA ASP A 160 7.41 -9.34 -4.93
C ASP A 160 7.04 -8.83 -6.33
N ARG A 161 5.75 -8.66 -6.63
CA ARG A 161 5.28 -8.07 -7.89
C ARG A 161 5.78 -6.64 -8.06
N LEU A 162 5.59 -5.80 -7.05
CA LEU A 162 6.00 -4.38 -7.08
C LEU A 162 7.53 -4.24 -7.15
N ILE A 163 8.27 -4.98 -6.32
CA ILE A 163 9.74 -5.02 -6.33
C ILE A 163 10.24 -5.41 -7.72
N TYR A 164 9.68 -6.49 -8.29
CA TYR A 164 10.05 -6.93 -9.62
C TYR A 164 9.80 -5.83 -10.65
N LYS A 165 8.59 -5.25 -10.69
CA LYS A 165 8.23 -4.21 -11.66
C LYS A 165 9.16 -3.00 -11.59
N TYR A 166 9.36 -2.43 -10.41
CA TYR A 166 10.10 -1.18 -10.24
C TYR A 166 11.63 -1.34 -10.22
N SER A 167 12.12 -2.59 -10.10
CA SER A 167 13.54 -2.89 -10.29
C SER A 167 13.92 -3.05 -11.78
N ASN A 168 12.96 -2.96 -12.70
CA ASN A 168 13.18 -3.21 -14.13
C ASN A 168 12.87 -1.97 -14.99
N VAL A 169 13.33 -2.00 -16.25
CA VAL A 169 13.09 -0.94 -17.24
C VAL A 169 11.57 -0.76 -17.45
N PRO A 170 11.04 0.47 -17.54
CA PRO A 170 11.77 1.75 -17.60
C PRO A 170 12.05 2.41 -16.22
N PHE A 171 11.72 1.75 -15.11
CA PHE A 171 11.77 2.36 -13.77
C PHE A 171 13.18 2.42 -13.16
N THR A 172 14.15 1.68 -13.71
CA THR A 172 15.54 1.68 -13.22
C THR A 172 16.20 3.05 -13.25
N THR A 173 15.77 3.95 -14.14
CA THR A 173 16.31 5.32 -14.24
C THR A 173 15.58 6.32 -13.36
N LYS A 174 14.47 5.94 -12.71
CA LYS A 174 13.67 6.82 -11.85
C LYS A 174 14.15 6.71 -10.40
N PRO A 175 14.71 7.78 -9.79
CA PRO A 175 15.21 7.72 -8.40
C PRO A 175 14.15 7.30 -7.39
N ASN A 176 12.91 7.80 -7.53
CA ASN A 176 11.81 7.44 -6.63
C ASN A 176 11.42 5.96 -6.73
N ALA A 177 11.59 5.33 -7.89
CA ALA A 177 11.35 3.89 -8.02
C ALA A 177 12.41 3.08 -7.26
N GLN A 178 13.66 3.53 -7.23
CA GLN A 178 14.72 2.87 -6.47
C GLN A 178 14.48 2.99 -4.95
N VAL A 179 14.08 4.19 -4.50
CA VAL A 179 13.69 4.41 -3.09
C VAL A 179 12.49 3.52 -2.71
N LEU A 180 11.49 3.43 -3.58
CA LEU A 180 10.34 2.55 -3.38
C LEU A 180 10.76 1.08 -3.26
N VAL A 181 11.58 0.57 -4.18
CA VAL A 181 12.09 -0.81 -4.14
C VAL A 181 12.80 -1.11 -2.82
N ASP A 182 13.62 -0.18 -2.33
CA ASP A 182 14.34 -0.37 -1.07
C ASP A 182 13.38 -0.46 0.12
N ILE A 183 12.36 0.40 0.19
CA ILE A 183 11.32 0.35 1.23
C ILE A 183 10.54 -0.96 1.16
N LEU A 184 10.14 -1.38 -0.05
CA LEU A 184 9.38 -2.62 -0.25
C LEU A 184 10.20 -3.85 0.15
N LYS A 185 11.51 -3.87 -0.11
CA LYS A 185 12.43 -4.94 0.32
C LYS A 185 12.55 -5.02 1.84
N GLU A 186 12.68 -3.87 2.51
CA GLU A 186 12.68 -3.83 3.99
C GLU A 186 11.38 -4.40 4.54
N HIS A 187 10.23 -3.95 4.03
CA HIS A 187 8.92 -4.40 4.49
C HIS A 187 8.69 -5.89 4.24
N ARG A 188 9.06 -6.38 3.05
CA ARG A 188 9.00 -7.81 2.71
C ARG A 188 9.85 -8.65 3.66
N GLY A 189 11.03 -8.16 4.04
CA GLY A 189 11.91 -8.82 5.00
C GLY A 189 11.22 -9.05 6.35
N LEU A 190 10.56 -8.01 6.88
CA LEU A 190 9.82 -8.07 8.14
C LEU A 190 8.67 -9.10 8.10
N ILE A 191 7.89 -9.11 7.02
CA ILE A 191 6.77 -10.06 6.87
C ILE A 191 7.29 -11.51 6.75
N ILE A 192 8.38 -11.73 6.02
CA ILE A 192 8.99 -13.06 5.92
C ILE A 192 9.50 -13.53 7.28
N GLU A 193 10.05 -12.63 8.09
CA GLU A 193 10.45 -12.94 9.46
C GLU A 193 9.23 -13.37 10.30
N ASP A 194 8.11 -12.65 10.20
CA ASP A 194 6.87 -13.02 10.90
C ASP A 194 6.34 -14.39 10.48
N ILE A 195 6.36 -14.71 9.17
CA ILE A 195 5.99 -16.03 8.67
C ILE A 195 6.94 -17.10 9.20
N THR A 196 8.25 -16.86 9.19
CA THR A 196 9.27 -17.84 9.61
C THR A 196 9.22 -18.09 11.11
N ALA A 197 9.02 -17.03 11.90
CA ALA A 197 8.90 -17.09 13.36
C ALA A 197 7.52 -17.57 13.83
N GLY A 198 6.55 -17.78 12.91
CA GLY A 198 5.21 -18.22 13.27
C GLY A 198 4.35 -17.15 13.94
N ARG A 199 4.68 -15.86 13.75
CA ARG A 199 3.98 -14.70 14.33
C ARG A 199 2.72 -14.35 13.51
N PHE A 200 1.79 -15.28 13.45
CA PHE A 200 0.50 -15.12 12.76
C PHE A 200 -0.58 -15.96 13.43
N ARG A 201 -1.86 -15.63 13.18
CA ARG A 201 -2.98 -16.45 13.68
C ARG A 201 -3.03 -17.78 12.94
N ARG A 202 -3.19 -18.87 13.67
CA ARG A 202 -3.66 -20.13 13.06
C ARG A 202 -5.07 -19.91 12.55
N GLN A 203 -5.30 -20.14 11.26
CA GLN A 203 -6.66 -20.22 10.73
C GLN A 203 -7.37 -21.34 11.50
N MET A 204 -8.49 -21.04 12.17
CA MET A 204 -9.33 -22.12 12.68
C MET A 204 -9.80 -22.90 11.47
N LYS A 205 -9.42 -24.19 11.38
CA LYS A 205 -10.09 -25.10 10.46
C LYS A 205 -11.58 -24.95 10.76
N GLN A 206 -12.36 -24.48 9.80
CA GLN A 206 -13.81 -24.63 9.89
C GLN A 206 -14.05 -26.10 10.27
N ARG A 207 -14.67 -26.33 11.44
CA ARG A 207 -15.28 -27.62 11.69
C ARG A 207 -16.18 -27.86 10.49
N SER A 208 -15.88 -28.90 9.72
CA SER A 208 -16.76 -29.41 8.69
C SER A 208 -18.15 -29.58 9.32
N SER A 209 -19.08 -28.68 9.02
CA SER A 209 -20.47 -28.74 9.48
C SER A 209 -21.27 -29.82 8.75
N LEU A 210 -20.59 -30.86 8.26
CA LEU A 210 -21.13 -32.03 7.60
C LEU A 210 -20.39 -33.28 8.12
N ALA A 211 -20.51 -33.52 9.42
CA ALA A 211 -20.40 -34.87 9.96
C ALA A 211 -21.77 -35.17 10.59
N PRO A 212 -22.58 -36.09 10.03
CA PRO A 212 -23.87 -36.42 10.62
C PRO A 212 -23.65 -37.03 12.00
N ASN A 213 -24.43 -36.55 12.97
CA ASN A 213 -24.57 -37.11 14.30
C ASN A 213 -24.80 -38.63 14.21
N ARG A 214 -23.78 -39.44 14.54
CA ARG A 214 -24.04 -40.77 15.10
C ARG A 214 -23.99 -40.65 16.62
N PHE A 215 -25.18 -40.59 17.19
CA PHE A 215 -25.42 -41.05 18.54
C PHE A 215 -25.02 -42.52 18.60
N GLU A 216 -23.90 -42.83 19.27
CA GLU A 216 -23.73 -44.13 19.91
C GLU A 216 -24.06 -43.93 21.38
N GLY A 217 -25.35 -44.12 21.67
CA GLY A 217 -25.87 -44.28 23.02
C GLY A 217 -25.87 -45.76 23.36
N ILE A 218 -25.09 -46.05 24.40
CA ILE A 218 -25.07 -47.24 25.25
C ILE A 218 -26.45 -47.88 25.42
N ASN A 219 -26.51 -49.19 25.17
CA ASN A 219 -27.06 -50.22 26.09
C ASN A 219 -26.35 -51.54 25.81
#